data_AF-A0A0N4VRM0-F1
#
_entry.id   AF-A0A0N4VRM0-F1
#
_cell.length_a   1.000
_cell.length_b   1.000
_cell.length_c   1.000
_cell.angle_alpha   90.00
_cell.angle_beta   90.00
_cell.angle_gamma   90.00
#
_symmetry.space_group_name_H-M   'P 1'
#
loop_
_entity.id
_entity.type
_entity.pdbx_description
1 polymer ?
#
loop_
_entity_poly.entity_id
_entity_poly.type
_entity_poly.pdbx_seq_one_letter_code
_entity_poly.pdbx_strand_id
1 'polypeptide(L)' 'MKLADCDPRAICIDLIDGYECRCPIGFTDVSQDPINKPGRVCAQRKYI' A
#
# COMPACT_ATOMS: atom_id res chain seq x y z
N MET A 1 1.82 -17.65 -7.68
CA MET A 1 2.16 -16.58 -6.74
C MET A 1 1.70 -15.27 -7.37
N LYS A 2 0.41 -14.97 -7.22
CA LYS A 2 -0.25 -13.86 -7.93
C LYS A 2 0.07 -12.60 -7.16
N LEU A 3 0.74 -11.65 -7.82
CA LEU A 3 1.17 -10.35 -7.28
C LEU A 3 0.11 -9.82 -6.32
N ALA A 4 0.50 -9.70 -5.04
CA ALA A 4 -0.28 -9.01 -4.04
C ALA A 4 -0.75 -7.68 -4.66
N ASP A 5 -2.04 -7.40 -4.54
CA ASP A 5 -2.73 -6.24 -5.12
C ASP A 5 -2.11 -4.88 -4.69
N CYS A 6 -1.08 -4.90 -3.84
CA CYS A 6 -0.28 -3.75 -3.42
C CYS A 6 0.26 -2.89 -4.57
N ASP A 7 0.42 -1.59 -4.31
CA ASP A 7 1.26 -0.71 -5.13
C ASP A 7 2.68 -1.32 -5.19
N PRO A 8 3.38 -1.25 -6.34
CA PRO A 8 4.76 -1.74 -6.46
C PRO A 8 5.74 -1.15 -5.45
N ARG A 9 5.43 0.02 -4.87
CA ARG A 9 6.24 0.70 -3.84
C ARG A 9 5.72 0.46 -2.42
N ALA A 10 4.56 -0.19 -2.26
CA ALA A 10 4.03 -0.51 -0.95
C ALA A 10 4.79 -1.68 -0.31
N ILE A 11 4.80 -1.68 1.01
CA ILE A 11 5.32 -2.74 1.85
C ILE A 11 4.20 -3.76 2.03
N CYS A 12 4.43 -5.00 1.59
CA CYS A 12 3.51 -6.12 1.83
C CYS A 12 3.87 -6.74 3.18
N ILE A 13 2.89 -6.80 4.07
CA ILE A 13 3.01 -7.39 5.40
C ILE A 13 2.15 -8.64 5.41
N ASP A 14 2.79 -9.80 5.51
CA ASP A 14 2.09 -11.07 5.66
C ASP A 14 1.49 -11.16 7.06
N LEU A 15 0.20 -11.47 7.13
CA LEU A 15 -0.55 -11.66 8.35
C LEU A 15 -0.90 -13.15 8.49
N ILE A 16 -1.32 -13.55 9.69
CA ILE A 16 -1.79 -14.92 9.95
C ILE A 16 -3.00 -15.24 9.06
N ASP A 17 -3.84 -14.23 8.79
CA ASP A 17 -5.00 -14.33 7.91
C ASP A 17 -4.89 -13.30 6.77
N GLY A 18 -4.07 -13.62 5.76
CA GLY A 18 -3.93 -12.82 4.55
C GLY A 18 -2.71 -11.90 4.54
N TYR A 19 -2.85 -10.73 3.91
CA TYR A 19 -1.77 -9.74 3.78
C TYR A 19 -2.33 -8.33 3.82
N GLU A 20 -1.54 -7.41 4.35
CA GLU A 20 -1.83 -5.97 4.35
C GLU A 20 -0.76 -5.24 3.55
N CYS A 21 -1.15 -4.25 2.75
CA CYS A 21 -0.19 -3.40 2.05
C CYS A 21 -0.14 -2.04 2.75
N ARG A 22 1.06 -1.52 2.97
CA ARG A 22 1.26 -0.20 3.58
C ARG A 22 2.19 0.66 2.74
N CYS A 23 1.81 1.92 2.54
CA CYS A 23 2.70 2.87 1.88
C CYS A 23 3.92 3.17 2.78
N PRO A 24 5.12 3.26 2.18
CA PRO A 24 6.33 3.59 2.93
C PRO A 24 6.30 5.04 3.43
N ILE A 25 7.16 5.34 4.39
CA ILE A 25 7.28 6.69 4.96
C ILE A 25 7.58 7.70 3.84
N GLY A 26 6.87 8.83 3.85
CA GLY A 26 6.97 9.87 2.81
C GLY A 26 6.01 9.66 1.63
N PHE A 27 5.21 8.59 1.65
CA PHE A 27 4.14 8.36 0.68
C PHE A 27 2.78 8.49 1.37
N THR A 28 1.82 9.05 0.66
CA THR A 28 0.42 9.13 1.07
C THR A 28 -0.37 8.06 0.33
N ASP A 29 -1.14 7.28 1.08
CA ASP A 29 -2.08 6.33 0.48
C ASP A 29 -3.26 7.10 -0.14
N VAL A 30 -3.46 6.89 -1.45
CA VAL A 30 -4.55 7.49 -2.23
C VAL A 30 -5.39 6.40 -2.91
N SER A 31 -5.42 5.21 -2.32
CA SER A 31 -6.27 4.09 -2.74
C SER A 31 -7.75 4.48 -2.70
N GLN A 32 -8.59 3.84 -3.52
CA GLN A 32 -10.04 4.09 -3.52
C GLN A 32 -10.70 3.70 -2.19
N ASP A 33 -10.16 2.68 -1.53
CA ASP A 33 -10.60 2.22 -0.21
C ASP A 33 -9.40 2.04 0.71
N PRO A 34 -8.86 3.14 1.29
CA PRO A 34 -7.69 3.08 2.17
C PRO A 34 -7.95 2.33 3.48
N ILE A 35 -9.23 2.10 3.84
CA ILE A 35 -9.61 1.44 5.10
C ILE A 35 -9.54 -0.07 4.93
N ASN A 36 -10.18 -0.62 3.89
CA ASN A 36 -10.22 -2.08 3.69
C ASN A 36 -9.10 -2.57 2.77
N LYS A 37 -8.54 -1.70 1.93
CA LYS A 37 -7.48 -2.01 0.97
C LYS A 37 -6.39 -0.93 0.98
N PRO A 38 -5.68 -0.76 2.10
CA PRO A 38 -4.56 0.17 2.16
C PRO A 38 -3.45 -0.24 1.19
N GLY A 39 -2.58 0.72 0.85
CA GLY A 39 -1.33 0.51 0.13
C GLY A 39 -1.48 0.01 -1.30
N ARG A 40 -2.64 0.23 -1.95
CA ARG A 40 -2.87 -0.10 -3.37
C ARG A 40 -2.40 1.00 -4.30
N VAL A 41 -2.41 2.24 -3.82
CA VAL A 41 -1.91 3.42 -4.55
C VAL A 41 -1.15 4.34 -3.60
N CYS A 42 0.17 4.41 -3.74
CA CYS A 42 1.02 5.23 -2.89
C CYS A 42 1.52 6.47 -3.64
N ALA A 43 1.02 7.67 -3.33
CA ALA A 43 1.50 8.90 -3.94
C ALA A 43 2.66 9.49 -3.12
N GLN A 44 3.84 9.63 -3.72
CA GLN A 44 4.92 10.40 -3.10
C GLN A 44 4.54 11.87 -3.16
N ARG A 45 4.36 12.53 -2.02
CA ARG A 45 4.45 13.99 -1.99
C ARG A 45 5.93 14.32 -2.16
N LYS A 46 6.39 14.43 -3.41
CA LYS A 46 7.62 15.16 -3.68
C LYS A 46 7.38 16.56 -3.14
N TYR A 47 8.10 16.89 -2.07
CA TYR A 47 8.19 18.24 -1.54
C TYR A 47 8.27 19.22 -2.71
N ILE A 48 7.38 20.21 -2.72
CA ILE A 48 7.46 21.34 -3.63
C ILE A 48 8.80 22.05 -3.50
#